data_AF-A0A833D6A1-F1
#
_entry.id   AF-A0A833D6A1-F1
#
_cell.length_a   1.000
_cell.length_b   1.000
_cell.length_c   1.000
_cell.angle_alpha   90.00
_cell.angle_beta   90.00
_cell.angle_gamma   90.00
#
_symmetry.space_group_name_H-M   'P 1'
#
loop_
_entity.id
_entity.type
_entity.pdbx_description
1 polymer ?
#
loop_
_entity_poly.entity_id
_entity_poly.type
_entity_poly.pdbx_seq_one_letter_code
_entity_poly.pdbx_strand_id
1 'polypeptide(L)'
;MRKTLRLTTITAAALLALAPVTTLEAQQPQPRVLKMQSTWPASLTLQDNFRFFAERVEKLTGGTLKVEVNAAGQIVPPFEILDATSKKVIDGGHGIAYYWVGKSKAATLFSNTPAGIVGMDHMDYLGWIYEGGGLQLWWDFYQKELKLNVIAFPILPASPQALGWFKRPIKTLEDFKGMKCRQTGIVAEIYQKMGQATVNMPGGEIVPSAQRGVIDCAEWVGGIEDLRLGLPQVWKYHYTPGMHESASIGELIINSEVWASLNPQHQEAIRSAVMETFVRWWVKWQRQNADAIEEMQTKHGTEILRTPPEILIAFLKTWDQIAAEESAKNPFFKKVYESQKAYAAKVIPAKRFMFPPYSFAANYYFPEKK
;
A
#
# COMPACT_ATOMS: atom_id res chain seq x y z
N MET A 1 99.31 37.02 -32.10
CA MET A 1 97.94 37.49 -32.42
C MET A 1 97.12 36.33 -32.98
N ARG A 2 96.24 35.73 -32.17
CA ARG A 2 95.09 34.92 -32.60
C ARG A 2 94.11 34.95 -31.42
N LYS A 3 93.10 35.82 -31.51
CA LYS A 3 92.03 35.97 -30.51
C LYS A 3 90.98 34.89 -30.78
N THR A 4 90.80 33.95 -29.87
CA THR A 4 89.65 33.04 -29.83
C THR A 4 88.58 33.65 -28.94
N LEU A 5 87.46 34.03 -29.56
CA LEU A 5 86.23 34.48 -28.91
C LEU A 5 85.58 33.26 -28.22
N ARG A 6 85.43 33.27 -26.89
CA ARG A 6 84.56 32.31 -26.17
C ARG A 6 83.19 32.98 -25.97
N LEU A 7 82.17 32.48 -26.68
CA LEU A 7 80.77 32.77 -26.37
C LEU A 7 80.45 32.22 -24.98
N THR A 8 79.91 33.07 -24.11
CA THR A 8 79.28 32.66 -22.86
C THR A 8 77.78 32.51 -23.14
N THR A 9 77.30 31.28 -23.25
CA THR A 9 75.87 30.95 -23.29
C THR A 9 75.31 31.05 -21.87
N ILE A 10 74.40 32.01 -21.63
CA ILE A 10 73.60 32.08 -20.40
C ILE A 10 72.37 31.19 -20.61
N THR A 11 72.36 30.01 -20.02
CA THR A 11 71.17 29.16 -19.90
C THR A 11 70.37 29.59 -18.68
N ALA A 12 69.30 30.35 -18.89
CA ALA A 12 68.30 30.64 -17.85
C ALA A 12 67.40 29.41 -17.67
N ALA A 13 67.60 28.65 -16.60
CA ALA A 13 66.68 27.59 -16.20
C ALA A 13 65.48 28.21 -15.46
N ALA A 14 64.34 28.31 -16.14
CA ALA A 14 63.08 28.65 -15.51
C ALA A 14 62.54 27.42 -14.75
N LEU A 15 62.69 27.39 -13.43
CA LEU A 15 61.94 26.46 -12.58
C LEU A 15 60.46 26.88 -12.55
N LEU A 16 59.62 26.18 -13.31
CA LEU A 16 58.18 26.17 -13.11
C LEU A 16 57.89 25.39 -11.84
N ALA A 17 57.61 26.09 -10.75
CA ALA A 17 57.08 25.50 -9.53
C ALA A 17 55.65 24.97 -9.80
N LEU A 18 55.53 23.66 -10.03
CA LEU A 18 54.25 22.94 -9.99
C LEU A 18 53.79 22.91 -8.52
N ALA A 19 52.90 23.83 -8.15
CA ALA A 19 52.18 23.73 -6.89
C ALA A 19 51.33 22.44 -6.92
N PRO A 20 51.34 21.61 -5.86
CA PRO A 20 50.46 20.46 -5.78
C PRO A 20 49.01 20.96 -5.76
N VAL A 21 48.26 20.64 -6.80
CA VAL A 21 46.80 20.74 -6.79
C VAL A 21 46.33 19.72 -5.77
N THR A 22 46.04 20.17 -4.55
CA THR A 22 45.29 19.38 -3.58
C THR A 22 43.89 19.25 -4.15
N THR A 23 43.61 18.10 -4.78
CA THR A 23 42.23 17.69 -5.01
C THR A 23 41.61 17.54 -3.64
N LEU A 24 40.86 18.56 -3.19
CA LEU A 24 39.85 18.36 -2.17
C LEU A 24 38.93 17.26 -2.71
N GLU A 25 39.14 16.02 -2.28
CA GLU A 25 38.08 15.02 -2.33
C GLU A 25 36.92 15.65 -1.57
N ALA A 26 35.93 16.14 -2.32
CA ALA A 26 34.69 16.61 -1.73
C ALA A 26 34.13 15.43 -0.94
N GLN A 27 34.27 15.48 0.37
CA GLN A 27 33.79 14.47 1.28
C GLN A 27 32.29 14.36 1.03
N GLN A 28 31.88 13.28 0.34
CA GLN A 28 30.49 13.08 -0.04
C GLN A 28 29.67 13.18 1.26
N PRO A 29 28.70 14.11 1.35
CA PRO A 29 27.94 14.29 2.56
C PRO A 29 27.34 12.94 2.95
N GLN A 30 27.50 12.57 4.23
CA GLN A 30 26.98 11.31 4.74
C GLN A 30 25.49 11.21 4.39
N PRO A 31 25.05 10.08 3.83
CA PRO A 31 23.67 9.95 3.38
C PRO A 31 22.73 10.13 4.56
N ARG A 32 21.68 10.91 4.38
CA ARG A 32 20.60 10.96 5.37
C ARG A 32 19.86 9.62 5.31
N VAL A 33 19.70 8.95 6.45
CA VAL A 33 18.97 7.68 6.54
C VAL A 33 17.65 7.91 7.27
N LEU A 34 16.54 7.52 6.64
CA LEU A 34 15.21 7.52 7.27
C LEU A 34 14.91 6.12 7.79
N LYS A 35 14.71 5.99 9.10
CA LYS A 35 14.35 4.71 9.73
C LYS A 35 12.85 4.50 9.65
N MET A 36 12.41 3.51 8.88
CA MET A 36 11.00 3.30 8.60
C MET A 36 10.60 1.83 8.77
N GLN A 37 9.33 1.58 9.12
CA GLN A 37 8.82 0.22 9.34
C GLN A 37 7.50 -0.02 8.60
N SER A 38 7.30 -1.22 8.06
CA SER A 38 6.01 -1.65 7.53
C SER A 38 5.13 -2.41 8.53
N THR A 39 3.84 -2.50 8.22
CA THR A 39 2.89 -3.39 8.91
C THR A 39 2.96 -4.85 8.43
N TRP A 40 3.89 -5.19 7.53
CA TRP A 40 3.88 -6.46 6.80
C TRP A 40 4.94 -7.45 7.29
N PRO A 41 4.63 -8.76 7.36
CA PRO A 41 5.65 -9.80 7.48
C PRO A 41 6.70 -9.71 6.36
N ALA A 42 7.95 -10.05 6.67
CA ALA A 42 9.08 -9.84 5.78
C ALA A 42 9.01 -10.61 4.44
N SER A 43 8.28 -11.73 4.42
CA SER A 43 8.13 -12.65 3.27
C SER A 43 7.16 -12.15 2.20
N LEU A 44 6.29 -11.19 2.53
CA LEU A 44 5.19 -10.76 1.66
C LEU A 44 5.65 -9.83 0.54
N THR A 45 4.89 -9.79 -0.56
CA THR A 45 5.23 -8.87 -1.66
C THR A 45 4.89 -7.42 -1.31
N LEU A 46 4.04 -7.19 -0.30
CA LEU A 46 3.83 -5.89 0.35
C LEU A 46 5.15 -5.35 0.95
N GLN A 47 5.99 -6.22 1.52
CA GLN A 47 7.32 -5.80 1.98
C GLN A 47 8.29 -5.59 0.80
N ASP A 48 8.15 -6.38 -0.27
CA ASP A 48 8.89 -6.14 -1.52
C ASP A 48 8.58 -4.77 -2.12
N ASN A 49 7.33 -4.31 -2.07
CA ASN A 49 6.90 -2.96 -2.47
C ASN A 49 7.70 -1.89 -1.72
N PHE A 50 7.77 -2.03 -0.39
CA PHE A 50 8.46 -1.06 0.45
C PHE A 50 9.98 -1.06 0.24
N ARG A 51 10.59 -2.23 0.04
CA ARG A 51 12.00 -2.35 -0.35
C ARG A 51 12.27 -1.68 -1.70
N PHE A 52 11.37 -1.87 -2.67
CA PHE A 52 11.50 -1.23 -3.98
C PHE A 52 11.43 0.30 -3.86
N PHE A 53 10.52 0.85 -3.06
CA PHE A 53 10.47 2.28 -2.78
C PHE A 53 11.81 2.82 -2.25
N ALA A 54 12.39 2.15 -1.26
CA ALA A 54 13.68 2.55 -0.69
C ALA A 54 14.81 2.56 -1.74
N GLU A 55 14.87 1.53 -2.58
CA GLU A 55 15.82 1.44 -3.70
C GLU A 55 15.63 2.60 -4.70
N ARG A 56 14.38 2.96 -5.00
CA ARG A 56 14.07 4.07 -5.91
C ARG A 56 14.47 5.42 -5.33
N VAL A 57 14.22 5.67 -4.04
CA VAL A 57 14.66 6.89 -3.37
C VAL A 57 16.18 7.03 -3.39
N GLU A 58 16.91 5.95 -3.10
CA GLU A 58 18.38 5.96 -3.12
C GLU A 58 18.90 6.29 -4.54
N LYS A 59 18.35 5.64 -5.57
CA LYS A 59 18.75 5.89 -6.97
C LYS A 59 18.42 7.30 -7.45
N LEU A 60 17.22 7.82 -7.13
CA LEU A 60 16.77 9.14 -7.57
C LEU A 60 17.53 10.29 -6.88
N THR A 61 18.12 10.03 -5.71
CA THR A 61 18.90 11.02 -4.95
C THR A 61 20.41 10.85 -5.07
N GLY A 62 20.88 9.94 -5.94
CA GLY A 62 22.31 9.62 -6.06
C GLY A 62 22.92 9.10 -4.77
N GLY A 63 22.13 8.46 -3.92
CA GLY A 63 22.57 7.91 -2.63
C GLY A 63 22.51 8.89 -1.46
N THR A 64 22.16 10.16 -1.67
CA THR A 64 22.18 11.18 -0.60
C THR A 64 21.02 11.05 0.41
N LEU A 65 19.94 10.35 0.03
CA LEU A 65 18.87 9.91 0.93
C LEU A 65 18.71 8.40 0.84
N LYS A 66 18.62 7.74 1.98
CA LYS A 66 18.36 6.31 2.09
C LYS A 66 17.18 6.06 3.01
N VAL A 67 16.49 4.94 2.78
CA VAL A 67 15.41 4.47 3.66
C VAL A 67 15.82 3.11 4.21
N GLU A 68 15.96 3.03 5.53
CA GLU A 68 16.14 1.76 6.24
C GLU A 68 14.77 1.10 6.39
N VAL A 69 14.59 -0.03 5.70
CA VAL A 69 13.30 -0.73 5.58
C VAL A 69 13.20 -1.85 6.61
N ASN A 70 12.40 -1.62 7.65
CA ASN A 70 12.09 -2.61 8.67
C ASN A 70 10.72 -3.27 8.40
N ALA A 71 10.60 -4.56 8.69
CA ALA A 71 9.36 -5.33 8.57
C ALA A 71 8.53 -5.27 9.86
N ALA A 72 7.31 -5.81 9.82
CA ALA A 72 6.41 -5.94 10.97
C ALA A 72 7.13 -6.45 12.23
N GLY A 73 6.99 -5.70 13.34
CA GLY A 73 7.45 -6.12 14.66
C GLY A 73 8.94 -5.95 14.93
N GLN A 74 9.74 -5.40 14.00
CA GLN A 74 11.18 -5.20 14.21
C GLN A 74 11.51 -4.02 15.14
N ILE A 75 10.66 -2.99 15.19
CA ILE A 75 10.82 -1.82 16.08
C ILE A 75 9.60 -1.68 16.98
N VAL A 76 8.40 -1.67 16.40
CA VAL A 76 7.11 -1.60 17.12
C VAL A 76 6.11 -2.61 16.56
N PRO A 77 5.10 -3.03 17.34
CA PRO A 77 3.98 -3.83 16.82
C PRO A 77 3.31 -3.18 15.61
N PRO A 78 2.79 -3.95 14.63
CA PRO A 78 2.24 -3.41 13.38
C PRO A 78 1.16 -2.34 13.58
N PHE A 79 0.25 -2.53 14.54
CA PHE A 79 -0.82 -1.57 14.81
C PHE A 79 -0.37 -0.33 15.61
N GLU A 80 0.91 -0.22 15.98
CA GLU A 80 1.47 0.95 16.66
C GLU A 80 2.28 1.87 15.74
N ILE A 81 2.46 1.50 14.46
CA ILE A 81 3.32 2.23 13.52
C ILE A 81 2.89 3.68 13.34
N LEU A 82 1.59 3.97 13.25
CA LEU A 82 1.09 5.34 13.13
C LEU A 82 1.51 6.22 14.31
N ASP A 83 1.33 5.72 15.54
CA ASP A 83 1.70 6.48 16.75
C ASP A 83 3.22 6.60 16.88
N ALA A 84 3.97 5.56 16.52
CA ALA A 84 5.43 5.58 16.51
C ALA A 84 5.98 6.60 15.50
N THR A 85 5.40 6.69 14.31
CA THR A 85 5.75 7.71 13.31
C THR A 85 5.39 9.11 13.79
N SER A 86 4.18 9.31 14.33
CA SER A 86 3.76 10.61 14.87
C SER A 86 4.70 11.11 15.98
N LYS A 87 5.17 10.20 16.84
CA LYS A 87 6.09 10.50 17.96
C LYS A 87 7.58 10.52 17.55
N LYS A 88 7.89 10.30 16.26
CA LYS A 88 9.26 10.23 15.72
C LYS A 88 10.13 9.14 16.40
N VAL A 89 9.51 8.04 16.85
CA VAL A 89 10.23 6.81 17.22
C VAL A 89 10.80 6.14 15.96
N ILE A 90 10.06 6.27 14.85
CA ILE A 90 10.49 5.98 13.48
C ILE A 90 10.15 7.19 12.61
N ASP A 91 10.91 7.41 11.55
CA ASP A 91 10.75 8.56 10.66
C ASP A 91 9.51 8.45 9.76
N GLY A 92 9.06 7.22 9.53
CA GLY A 92 7.91 6.93 8.68
C GLY A 92 7.48 5.47 8.77
N GLY A 93 6.37 5.16 8.13
CA GLY A 93 5.74 3.86 8.12
C GLY A 93 5.17 3.50 6.77
N HIS A 94 5.08 2.21 6.48
CA HIS A 94 4.41 1.68 5.29
C HIS A 94 3.26 0.78 5.73
N GLY A 95 2.03 1.18 5.44
CA GLY A 95 0.85 0.52 5.97
C GLY A 95 -0.39 0.81 5.14
N ILE A 96 -1.51 0.97 5.83
CA ILE A 96 -2.81 1.17 5.19
C ILE A 96 -3.77 1.81 6.19
N ALA A 97 -4.42 2.91 5.76
CA ALA A 97 -5.13 3.81 6.66
C ALA A 97 -6.26 3.14 7.46
N TYR A 98 -6.96 2.17 6.89
CA TYR A 98 -8.06 1.49 7.58
C TYR A 98 -7.66 0.67 8.84
N TYR A 99 -6.36 0.48 9.12
CA TYR A 99 -5.89 -0.08 10.41
C TYR A 99 -6.13 0.91 11.56
N TRP A 100 -6.30 2.19 11.24
CA TRP A 100 -6.53 3.27 12.19
C TRP A 100 -8.02 3.55 12.44
N VAL A 101 -8.94 2.70 11.95
CA VAL A 101 -10.39 2.84 12.16
C VAL A 101 -10.77 2.92 13.64
N GLY A 102 -9.99 2.28 14.52
CA GLY A 102 -10.17 2.40 15.98
C GLY A 102 -9.92 3.81 16.53
N LYS A 103 -9.19 4.68 15.81
CA LYS A 103 -9.02 6.10 16.14
C LYS A 103 -10.09 6.98 15.49
N SER A 104 -10.42 6.72 14.22
CA SER A 104 -11.53 7.37 13.52
C SER A 104 -11.98 6.52 12.34
N LYS A 105 -13.29 6.31 12.18
CA LYS A 105 -13.85 5.56 11.05
C LYS A 105 -13.57 6.21 9.69
N ALA A 106 -13.26 7.52 9.67
CA ALA A 106 -12.83 8.22 8.45
C ALA A 106 -11.56 7.63 7.82
N ALA A 107 -10.74 6.90 8.59
CA ALA A 107 -9.54 6.25 8.08
C ALA A 107 -9.82 5.31 6.89
N THR A 108 -10.98 4.65 6.89
CA THR A 108 -11.36 3.72 5.81
C THR A 108 -11.46 4.41 4.44
N LEU A 109 -11.93 5.67 4.43
CA LEU A 109 -12.09 6.46 3.21
C LEU A 109 -10.74 6.72 2.53
N PHE A 110 -9.64 6.69 3.30
CA PHE A 110 -8.29 6.91 2.79
C PHE A 110 -7.59 5.64 2.29
N SER A 111 -8.19 4.47 2.52
CA SER A 111 -7.77 3.20 1.91
C SER A 111 -8.58 2.82 0.69
N ASN A 112 -9.53 3.67 0.24
CA ASN A 112 -10.51 3.34 -0.80
C ASN A 112 -11.34 2.08 -0.48
N THR A 113 -11.64 1.88 0.81
CA THR A 113 -12.45 0.77 1.31
C THR A 113 -13.58 1.32 2.17
N PRO A 114 -14.76 0.70 2.18
CA PRO A 114 -15.17 -0.49 1.43
C PRO A 114 -15.63 -0.20 -0.01
N ALA A 115 -15.65 -1.25 -0.83
CA ALA A 115 -16.24 -1.26 -2.18
C ALA A 115 -15.72 -0.17 -3.13
N GLY A 116 -14.44 0.20 -2.99
CA GLY A 116 -13.84 1.25 -3.80
C GLY A 116 -14.52 2.60 -3.65
N ILE A 117 -15.12 2.88 -2.49
CA ILE A 117 -15.89 4.10 -2.20
C ILE A 117 -16.78 4.52 -3.37
N VAL A 118 -17.95 3.88 -3.46
CA VAL A 118 -18.94 4.12 -4.52
C VAL A 118 -18.44 3.65 -5.90
N GLY A 119 -17.61 2.61 -5.92
CA GLY A 119 -17.22 1.87 -7.12
C GLY A 119 -16.03 2.43 -7.90
N MET A 120 -15.25 3.34 -7.32
CA MET A 120 -13.97 3.77 -7.89
C MET A 120 -12.97 2.61 -7.86
N ASP A 121 -12.27 2.40 -8.98
CA ASP A 121 -11.06 1.56 -8.95
C ASP A 121 -9.84 2.34 -8.45
N HIS A 122 -8.68 1.70 -8.46
CA HIS A 122 -7.41 2.31 -8.03
C HIS A 122 -7.09 3.60 -8.78
N MET A 123 -7.31 3.64 -10.09
CA MET A 123 -6.94 4.79 -10.91
C MET A 123 -7.93 5.94 -10.71
N ASP A 124 -9.21 5.62 -10.55
CA ASP A 124 -10.23 6.61 -10.22
C ASP A 124 -9.93 7.25 -8.86
N TYR A 125 -9.57 6.45 -7.86
CA TYR A 125 -9.22 6.93 -6.53
C TYR A 125 -7.90 7.71 -6.49
N LEU A 126 -6.85 7.27 -7.21
CA LEU A 126 -5.63 8.06 -7.39
C LEU A 126 -5.94 9.41 -8.04
N GLY A 127 -6.84 9.43 -9.03
CA GLY A 127 -7.33 10.66 -9.64
C GLY A 127 -7.99 11.57 -8.61
N TRP A 128 -8.83 11.04 -7.72
CA TRP A 128 -9.39 11.84 -6.63
C TRP A 128 -8.32 12.37 -5.66
N ILE A 129 -7.31 11.56 -5.32
CA ILE A 129 -6.21 11.99 -4.44
C ILE A 129 -5.47 13.19 -5.04
N TYR A 130 -5.01 13.07 -6.28
CA TYR A 130 -4.10 14.05 -6.87
C TYR A 130 -4.82 15.20 -7.56
N GLU A 131 -5.97 14.93 -8.19
CA GLU A 131 -6.72 15.91 -9.01
C GLU A 131 -8.05 16.34 -8.36
N GLY A 132 -8.56 15.56 -7.40
CA GLY A 132 -9.81 15.83 -6.68
C GLY A 132 -9.64 16.48 -5.30
N GLY A 133 -8.40 16.84 -4.92
CA GLY A 133 -8.09 17.43 -3.62
C GLY A 133 -8.00 16.42 -2.47
N GLY A 134 -8.03 15.13 -2.76
CA GLY A 134 -8.00 14.07 -1.75
C GLY A 134 -6.69 14.00 -0.95
N LEU A 135 -5.55 14.37 -1.54
CA LEU A 135 -4.26 14.37 -0.83
C LEU A 135 -4.26 15.33 0.37
N GLN A 136 -4.79 16.54 0.18
CA GLN A 136 -4.89 17.51 1.27
C GLN A 136 -5.88 17.05 2.34
N LEU A 137 -7.00 16.41 1.94
CA LEU A 137 -7.93 15.81 2.89
C LEU A 137 -7.28 14.67 3.70
N TRP A 138 -6.38 13.90 3.09
CA TRP A 138 -5.64 12.85 3.77
C TRP A 138 -4.65 13.39 4.79
N TRP A 139 -3.95 14.49 4.46
CA TRP A 139 -3.09 15.16 5.43
C TRP A 139 -3.90 15.81 6.55
N ASP A 140 -5.03 16.44 6.22
CA ASP A 140 -5.97 16.99 7.21
C ASP A 140 -6.54 15.89 8.12
N PHE A 141 -6.75 14.67 7.62
CA PHE A 141 -7.17 13.54 8.44
C PHE A 141 -6.14 13.24 9.53
N TYR A 142 -4.86 13.11 9.18
CA TYR A 142 -3.84 12.86 10.20
C TYR A 142 -3.63 14.06 11.13
N GLN A 143 -3.48 15.26 10.58
CA GLN A 143 -3.05 16.44 11.35
C GLN A 143 -4.19 17.16 12.07
N LYS A 144 -5.37 17.25 11.46
CA LYS A 144 -6.49 18.03 12.00
C LYS A 144 -7.53 17.16 12.67
N GLU A 145 -7.89 16.01 12.10
CA GLU A 145 -8.86 15.09 12.71
C GLU A 145 -8.20 14.29 13.83
N LEU A 146 -7.10 13.57 13.55
CA LEU A 146 -6.44 12.72 14.54
C LEU A 146 -5.41 13.45 15.43
N LYS A 147 -5.03 14.69 15.09
CA LYS A 147 -3.98 15.47 15.80
C LYS A 147 -2.63 14.76 15.86
N LEU A 148 -2.28 14.03 14.79
CA LEU A 148 -1.03 13.31 14.65
C LEU A 148 -0.07 14.06 13.71
N ASN A 149 1.22 13.95 14.02
CA ASN A 149 2.28 14.64 13.28
C ASN A 149 2.74 13.83 12.07
N VAL A 150 1.82 13.56 11.15
CA VAL A 150 2.03 12.66 10.01
C VAL A 150 1.46 13.24 8.72
N ILE A 151 2.19 13.04 7.61
CA ILE A 151 1.66 13.15 6.24
C ILE A 151 1.66 11.78 5.57
N ALA A 152 0.88 11.63 4.49
CA ALA A 152 0.71 10.35 3.81
C ALA A 152 0.74 10.46 2.28
N PHE A 153 1.12 9.36 1.62
CA PHE A 153 1.08 9.21 0.16
C PHE A 153 0.55 7.82 -0.26
N PRO A 154 -0.21 7.70 -1.36
CA PRO A 154 -0.71 6.42 -1.87
C PRO A 154 0.40 5.61 -2.56
N ILE A 155 0.84 4.51 -1.98
CA ILE A 155 2.02 3.77 -2.47
C ILE A 155 1.75 2.32 -2.91
N LEU A 156 0.67 1.71 -2.43
CA LEU A 156 0.45 0.27 -2.53
C LEU A 156 -0.96 -0.07 -3.06
N PRO A 157 -1.13 -0.53 -4.31
CA PRO A 157 -2.44 -0.94 -4.86
C PRO A 157 -2.78 -2.42 -4.61
N ALA A 158 -2.96 -2.81 -3.35
CA ALA A 158 -3.18 -4.21 -2.98
C ALA A 158 -4.64 -4.69 -3.15
N SER A 159 -5.18 -4.71 -4.38
CA SER A 159 -6.54 -5.20 -4.67
C SER A 159 -6.78 -5.45 -6.17
N PRO A 160 -7.88 -6.02 -6.67
CA PRO A 160 -9.04 -6.49 -5.92
C PRO A 160 -8.63 -7.67 -5.05
N GLN A 161 -9.13 -7.67 -3.83
CA GLN A 161 -8.86 -8.76 -2.91
C GLN A 161 -9.89 -9.88 -3.02
N ALA A 162 -9.48 -11.08 -2.66
CA ALA A 162 -10.37 -12.22 -2.50
C ALA A 162 -11.30 -11.98 -1.30
N LEU A 163 -12.53 -12.51 -1.34
CA LEU A 163 -13.41 -12.57 -0.16
C LEU A 163 -12.71 -13.26 1.02
N GLY A 164 -11.84 -14.22 0.73
CA GLY A 164 -10.95 -14.84 1.69
C GLY A 164 -11.01 -16.36 1.65
N TRP A 165 -10.50 -16.95 2.71
CA TRP A 165 -10.36 -18.39 2.94
C TRP A 165 -11.31 -18.85 4.02
N PHE A 166 -11.90 -20.03 3.80
CA PHE A 166 -12.98 -20.54 4.63
C PHE A 166 -12.75 -22.01 4.97
N LYS A 167 -13.02 -22.38 6.23
CA LYS A 167 -12.99 -23.76 6.72
C LYS A 167 -14.06 -24.66 6.08
N ARG A 168 -15.16 -24.08 5.62
CA ARG A 168 -16.28 -24.77 4.95
C ARG A 168 -16.79 -23.94 3.77
N PRO A 169 -17.46 -24.55 2.77
CA PRO A 169 -18.02 -23.82 1.65
C PRO A 169 -19.04 -22.75 2.08
N ILE A 170 -19.14 -21.69 1.30
CA ILE A 170 -20.11 -20.59 1.43
C ILE A 170 -21.00 -20.61 0.19
N LYS A 171 -22.29 -20.90 0.38
CA LYS A 171 -23.28 -20.86 -0.70
C LYS A 171 -24.22 -19.68 -0.56
N THR A 172 -24.50 -19.31 0.69
CA THR A 172 -25.48 -18.28 1.04
C THR A 172 -24.95 -17.34 2.12
N LEU A 173 -25.62 -16.21 2.31
CA LEU A 173 -25.31 -15.29 3.41
C LEU A 173 -25.45 -15.96 4.79
N GLU A 174 -26.40 -16.88 4.96
CA GLU A 174 -26.62 -17.64 6.19
C GLU A 174 -25.37 -18.42 6.63
N ASP A 175 -24.51 -18.80 5.68
CA ASP A 175 -23.26 -19.51 5.99
C ASP A 175 -22.28 -18.64 6.80
N PHE A 176 -22.42 -17.31 6.81
CA PHE A 176 -21.59 -16.43 7.64
C PHE A 176 -21.93 -16.53 9.13
N LYS A 177 -23.14 -16.96 9.48
CA LYS A 177 -23.65 -16.90 10.85
C LYS A 177 -22.74 -17.66 11.82
N GLY A 178 -22.17 -16.94 12.78
CA GLY A 178 -21.32 -17.49 13.84
C GLY A 178 -19.93 -17.92 13.39
N MET A 179 -19.57 -17.73 12.11
CA MET A 179 -18.24 -18.06 11.62
C MET A 179 -17.22 -17.10 12.20
N LYS A 180 -16.18 -17.62 12.86
CA LYS A 180 -15.14 -16.81 13.46
C LYS A 180 -14.13 -16.38 12.40
N CYS A 181 -14.15 -15.11 12.01
CA CYS A 181 -13.40 -14.65 10.85
C CYS A 181 -12.40 -13.58 11.23
N ARG A 182 -11.15 -13.72 10.77
CA ARG A 182 -10.22 -12.60 10.82
C ARG A 182 -10.69 -11.54 9.84
N GLN A 183 -10.95 -10.34 10.34
CA GLN A 183 -11.32 -9.15 9.59
C GLN A 183 -10.69 -7.92 10.25
N THR A 184 -10.27 -6.92 9.47
CA THR A 184 -9.66 -5.69 10.00
C THR A 184 -10.38 -4.43 9.50
N GLY A 185 -10.25 -3.33 10.24
CA GLY A 185 -10.85 -2.05 9.88
C GLY A 185 -12.38 -2.04 9.96
N ILE A 186 -13.03 -1.17 9.18
CA ILE A 186 -14.49 -1.04 9.16
C ILE A 186 -15.18 -2.30 8.65
N VAL A 187 -14.46 -3.12 7.89
CA VAL A 187 -14.93 -4.38 7.31
C VAL A 187 -15.31 -5.38 8.38
N ALA A 188 -14.64 -5.36 9.54
CA ALA A 188 -15.00 -6.18 10.69
C ALA A 188 -16.42 -5.88 11.20
N GLU A 189 -16.84 -4.62 11.22
CA GLU A 189 -18.19 -4.21 11.61
C GLU A 189 -19.23 -4.57 10.54
N ILE A 190 -18.88 -4.44 9.26
CA ILE A 190 -19.76 -4.82 8.15
C ILE A 190 -20.07 -6.32 8.21
N TYR A 191 -19.05 -7.16 8.30
CA TYR A 191 -19.28 -8.60 8.35
C TYR A 191 -19.90 -9.07 9.67
N GLN A 192 -19.71 -8.35 10.79
CA GLN A 192 -20.48 -8.56 12.02
C GLN A 192 -21.98 -8.34 11.78
N LYS A 193 -22.37 -7.23 11.14
CA LYS A 193 -23.78 -6.98 10.76
C LYS A 193 -24.32 -8.03 9.79
N MET A 194 -23.45 -8.66 9.00
CA MET A 194 -23.76 -9.79 8.12
C MET A 194 -23.71 -11.17 8.81
N GLY A 195 -23.44 -11.24 10.12
CA GLY A 195 -23.55 -12.46 10.93
C GLY A 195 -22.23 -13.15 11.30
N GLN A 196 -21.07 -12.68 10.82
CA GLN A 196 -19.77 -13.23 11.23
C GLN A 196 -19.41 -12.82 12.67
N ALA A 197 -18.64 -13.67 13.35
CA ALA A 197 -17.94 -13.31 14.58
C ALA A 197 -16.53 -12.85 14.24
N THR A 198 -16.29 -11.54 14.10
CA THR A 198 -15.00 -11.05 13.62
C THR A 198 -13.94 -10.94 14.70
N VAL A 199 -12.69 -11.20 14.33
CA VAL A 199 -11.50 -11.11 15.20
C VAL A 199 -10.44 -10.27 14.48
N ASN A 200 -9.88 -9.27 15.15
CA ASN A 200 -8.83 -8.43 14.56
C ASN A 200 -7.44 -8.94 14.99
N MET A 201 -6.55 -9.14 14.01
CA MET A 201 -5.14 -9.49 14.26
C MET A 201 -4.24 -9.10 13.07
N PRO A 202 -2.93 -8.87 13.30
CA PRO A 202 -1.94 -8.68 12.25
C PRO A 202 -1.76 -9.90 11.34
N GLY A 203 -1.28 -9.69 10.11
CA GLY A 203 -1.11 -10.75 9.11
C GLY A 203 -0.28 -11.94 9.61
N GLY A 204 0.81 -11.68 10.34
CA GLY A 204 1.69 -12.72 10.89
C GLY A 204 1.02 -13.66 11.91
N GLU A 205 -0.15 -13.30 12.43
CA GLU A 205 -0.88 -14.10 13.43
C GLU A 205 -2.00 -14.96 12.81
N ILE A 206 -2.33 -14.76 11.54
CA ILE A 206 -3.48 -15.41 10.88
C ILE A 206 -3.29 -16.92 10.82
N VAL A 207 -2.22 -17.40 10.17
CA VAL A 207 -1.96 -18.84 10.01
C VAL A 207 -1.81 -19.55 11.37
N PRO A 208 -1.02 -19.05 12.33
CA PRO A 208 -0.94 -19.68 13.65
C PRO A 208 -2.30 -19.73 14.38
N SER A 209 -3.13 -18.70 14.27
CA SER A 209 -4.46 -18.67 14.90
C SER A 209 -5.42 -19.65 14.25
N ALA A 210 -5.36 -19.80 12.93
CA ALA A 210 -6.17 -20.75 12.20
C ALA A 210 -5.76 -22.21 12.49
N GLN A 211 -4.46 -22.51 12.56
CA GLN A 211 -3.94 -23.82 12.96
C GLN A 211 -4.37 -24.24 14.37
N ARG A 212 -4.49 -23.27 15.28
CA ARG A 212 -5.03 -23.49 16.64
C ARG A 212 -6.56 -23.57 16.72
N GLY A 213 -7.27 -23.38 15.61
CA GLY A 213 -8.73 -23.38 15.56
C GLY A 213 -9.39 -22.16 16.23
N VAL A 214 -8.66 -21.06 16.41
CA VAL A 214 -9.20 -19.81 16.97
C VAL A 214 -10.13 -19.11 15.99
N ILE A 215 -9.83 -19.22 14.70
CA ILE A 215 -10.61 -18.67 13.58
C ILE A 215 -10.97 -19.77 12.59
N ASP A 216 -12.12 -19.64 11.95
CA ASP A 216 -12.67 -20.51 10.91
C ASP A 216 -12.53 -19.90 9.50
N CYS A 217 -12.21 -18.61 9.41
CA CYS A 217 -11.99 -17.93 8.14
C CYS A 217 -11.04 -16.75 8.30
N ALA A 218 -10.43 -16.31 7.20
CA ALA A 218 -9.65 -15.08 7.15
C ALA A 218 -9.66 -14.51 5.73
N GLU A 219 -9.69 -13.20 5.63
CA GLU A 219 -9.17 -12.49 4.47
C GLU A 219 -7.74 -12.01 4.75
N TRP A 220 -6.99 -11.77 3.67
CA TRP A 220 -5.71 -11.06 3.74
C TRP A 220 -5.52 -10.17 2.50
N VAL A 221 -5.34 -10.78 1.32
CA VAL A 221 -5.32 -10.06 0.05
C VAL A 221 -5.84 -10.96 -1.08
N GLY A 222 -5.22 -12.11 -1.29
CA GLY A 222 -5.47 -13.01 -2.41
C GLY A 222 -4.18 -13.37 -3.15
N GLY A 223 -4.29 -14.31 -4.09
CA GLY A 223 -3.23 -14.62 -5.04
C GLY A 223 -1.87 -14.88 -4.38
N ILE A 224 -0.84 -14.14 -4.82
CA ILE A 224 0.53 -14.34 -4.35
C ILE A 224 0.72 -14.04 -2.85
N GLU A 225 -0.05 -13.10 -2.29
CA GLU A 225 0.09 -12.74 -0.88
C GLU A 225 -0.43 -13.84 0.02
N ASP A 226 -1.59 -14.40 -0.31
CA ASP A 226 -2.19 -15.48 0.47
C ASP A 226 -1.37 -16.78 0.36
N LEU A 227 -0.82 -17.04 -0.82
CA LEU A 227 0.11 -18.15 -1.04
C LEU A 227 1.36 -17.99 -0.18
N ARG A 228 1.99 -16.81 -0.17
CA ARG A 228 3.20 -16.52 0.64
C ARG A 228 2.92 -16.45 2.13
N LEU A 229 1.71 -16.06 2.53
CA LEU A 229 1.29 -16.05 3.92
C LEU A 229 1.09 -17.48 4.45
N GLY A 230 0.67 -18.40 3.59
CA GLY A 230 0.51 -19.81 3.91
C GLY A 230 -0.95 -20.21 4.21
N LEU A 231 -1.92 -19.50 3.62
CA LEU A 231 -3.34 -19.83 3.77
C LEU A 231 -3.76 -21.14 3.06
N PRO A 232 -3.20 -21.54 1.90
CA PRO A 232 -3.52 -22.83 1.27
C PRO A 232 -3.18 -24.06 2.13
N GLN A 233 -2.28 -23.93 3.12
CA GLN A 233 -1.91 -25.01 4.05
C GLN A 233 -2.93 -25.18 5.18
N VAL A 234 -3.85 -24.22 5.34
CA VAL A 234 -4.83 -24.17 6.43
C VAL A 234 -6.24 -24.50 5.91
N TRP A 235 -6.64 -23.90 4.80
CA TRP A 235 -8.00 -24.04 4.25
C TRP A 235 -7.97 -24.32 2.76
N LYS A 236 -9.03 -24.97 2.26
CA LYS A 236 -9.17 -25.32 0.84
C LYS A 236 -10.10 -24.40 0.07
N TYR A 237 -11.09 -23.80 0.73
CA TYR A 237 -12.10 -23.00 0.07
C TYR A 237 -11.69 -21.54 0.04
N HIS A 238 -11.49 -21.00 -1.16
CA HIS A 238 -11.08 -19.62 -1.39
C HIS A 238 -12.11 -18.94 -2.29
N TYR A 239 -12.72 -17.84 -1.84
CA TYR A 239 -13.77 -17.14 -2.58
C TYR A 239 -13.27 -15.80 -3.13
N THR A 240 -13.63 -15.48 -4.38
CA THR A 240 -13.26 -14.22 -5.04
C THR A 240 -14.33 -13.76 -6.06
N PRO A 241 -14.55 -12.45 -6.25
CA PRO A 241 -13.93 -11.31 -5.58
C PRO A 241 -14.57 -10.99 -4.23
N GLY A 242 -13.90 -10.18 -3.41
CA GLY A 242 -14.49 -9.52 -2.25
C GLY A 242 -14.84 -8.06 -2.53
N MET A 243 -15.96 -7.57 -1.97
CA MET A 243 -16.30 -6.12 -2.04
C MET A 243 -15.62 -5.30 -0.94
N HIS A 244 -15.17 -5.93 0.14
CA HIS A 244 -14.53 -5.23 1.25
C HIS A 244 -13.26 -4.48 0.84
N GLU A 245 -12.50 -5.05 -0.09
CA GLU A 245 -11.23 -4.52 -0.55
C GLU A 245 -11.12 -4.65 -2.08
N SER A 246 -12.08 -4.08 -2.82
CA SER A 246 -12.10 -4.15 -4.29
C SER A 246 -11.07 -3.22 -4.95
N ALA A 247 -10.69 -2.13 -4.28
CA ALA A 247 -9.83 -1.08 -4.81
C ALA A 247 -8.89 -0.49 -3.74
N SER A 248 -8.47 -1.31 -2.77
CA SER A 248 -7.66 -0.90 -1.61
C SER A 248 -6.33 -0.27 -1.99
N ILE A 249 -6.00 0.84 -1.33
CA ILE A 249 -4.72 1.53 -1.47
C ILE A 249 -4.08 1.71 -0.09
N GLY A 250 -2.85 1.21 0.04
CA GLY A 250 -1.98 1.42 1.18
C GLY A 250 -1.20 2.73 1.08
N GLU A 251 -0.54 3.06 2.19
CA GLU A 251 0.06 4.36 2.43
C GLU A 251 1.53 4.28 2.84
N LEU A 252 2.26 5.31 2.42
CA LEU A 252 3.53 5.70 3.01
C LEU A 252 3.25 6.88 3.94
N ILE A 253 3.38 6.68 5.25
CA ILE A 253 3.30 7.76 6.24
C ILE A 253 4.70 8.25 6.60
N ILE A 254 4.86 9.56 6.77
CA ILE A 254 6.12 10.20 7.17
C ILE A 254 5.82 11.21 8.27
N ASN A 255 6.66 11.27 9.30
CA ASN A 255 6.56 12.32 10.31
C ASN A 255 6.67 13.72 9.64
N SER A 256 5.75 14.64 9.94
CA SER A 256 5.68 15.90 9.18
C SER A 256 6.91 16.78 9.37
N GLU A 257 7.56 16.74 10.53
CA GLU A 257 8.82 17.47 10.78
C GLU A 257 9.99 16.84 10.02
N VAL A 258 10.03 15.51 9.95
CA VAL A 258 11.02 14.80 9.12
C VAL A 258 10.85 15.22 7.67
N TRP A 259 9.63 15.17 7.14
CA TRP A 259 9.32 15.60 5.78
C TRP A 259 9.74 17.05 5.53
N ALA A 260 9.38 17.98 6.42
CA ALA A 260 9.70 19.40 6.29
C ALA A 260 11.21 19.69 6.32
N SER A 261 11.99 18.85 6.99
CA SER A 261 13.45 18.98 7.04
C SER A 261 14.18 18.39 5.83
N LEU A 262 13.48 17.70 4.92
CA LEU A 262 14.07 17.23 3.67
C LEU A 262 14.24 18.40 2.70
N ASN A 263 15.32 18.40 1.93
CA ASN A 263 15.48 19.38 0.85
C ASN A 263 14.46 19.12 -0.28
N PRO A 264 14.21 20.09 -1.17
CA PRO A 264 13.22 19.93 -2.24
C PRO A 264 13.49 18.75 -3.17
N GLN A 265 14.76 18.44 -3.47
CA GLN A 265 15.12 17.30 -4.33
C GLN A 265 14.74 15.97 -3.67
N HIS A 266 14.98 15.83 -2.36
CA HIS A 266 14.60 14.65 -1.58
C HIS A 266 13.09 14.47 -1.52
N GLN A 267 12.34 15.56 -1.34
CA GLN A 267 10.88 15.52 -1.38
C GLN A 267 10.35 15.07 -2.75
N GLU A 268 10.88 15.62 -3.85
CA GLU A 268 10.49 15.23 -5.21
C GLU A 268 10.89 13.80 -5.57
N ALA A 269 12.05 13.34 -5.09
CA ALA A 269 12.47 11.95 -5.24
C ALA A 269 11.50 10.98 -4.54
N ILE A 270 11.04 11.31 -3.33
CA ILE A 270 10.02 10.51 -2.62
C ILE A 270 8.70 10.51 -3.40
N ARG A 271 8.20 11.68 -3.82
CA ARG A 271 6.94 11.76 -4.60
C ARG A 271 7.00 10.91 -5.87
N SER A 272 8.12 10.99 -6.59
CA SER A 272 8.34 10.21 -7.81
C SER A 272 8.45 8.71 -7.52
N ALA A 273 9.21 8.33 -6.48
CA ALA A 273 9.39 6.95 -6.07
C ALA A 273 8.08 6.31 -5.61
N VAL A 274 7.20 7.05 -4.93
CA VAL A 274 5.86 6.58 -4.55
C VAL A 274 5.06 6.17 -5.79
N MET A 275 4.96 7.05 -6.78
CA MET A 275 4.18 6.77 -8.00
C MET A 275 4.76 5.62 -8.82
N GLU A 276 6.08 5.57 -8.97
CA GLU A 276 6.74 4.45 -9.66
C GLU A 276 6.50 3.13 -8.91
N THR A 277 6.63 3.13 -7.59
CA THR A 277 6.40 1.96 -6.74
C THR A 277 4.98 1.44 -6.88
N PHE A 278 3.99 2.35 -6.83
CA PHE A 278 2.59 2.01 -7.00
C PHE A 278 2.34 1.26 -8.32
N VAL A 279 2.73 1.86 -9.45
CA VAL A 279 2.45 1.32 -10.78
C VAL A 279 3.27 0.05 -11.06
N ARG A 280 4.56 0.02 -10.69
CA ARG A 280 5.43 -1.13 -10.93
C ARG A 280 5.01 -2.34 -10.13
N TRP A 281 4.57 -2.15 -8.89
CA TRP A 281 4.01 -3.23 -8.09
C TRP A 281 2.74 -3.75 -8.74
N TRP A 282 1.81 -2.86 -9.12
CA TRP A 282 0.55 -3.24 -9.78
C TRP A 282 0.75 -4.16 -10.99
N VAL A 283 1.62 -3.76 -11.91
CA VAL A 283 1.87 -4.51 -13.14
C VAL A 283 2.50 -5.87 -12.87
N LYS A 284 3.47 -5.95 -11.94
CA LYS A 284 4.12 -7.20 -11.55
C LYS A 284 3.14 -8.15 -10.85
N TRP A 285 2.31 -7.60 -9.97
CA TRP A 285 1.39 -8.35 -9.11
C TRP A 285 0.36 -9.14 -9.91
N GLN A 286 -0.11 -8.62 -11.05
CA GLN A 286 -1.04 -9.36 -11.94
C GLN A 286 -0.46 -10.70 -12.41
N ARG A 287 0.81 -10.71 -12.83
CA ARG A 287 1.47 -11.96 -13.25
C ARG A 287 1.66 -12.90 -12.06
N GLN A 288 2.13 -12.37 -10.94
CA GLN A 288 2.37 -13.17 -9.73
C GLN A 288 1.07 -13.81 -9.20
N ASN A 289 -0.06 -13.12 -9.30
CA ASN A 289 -1.37 -13.67 -8.95
C ASN A 289 -1.79 -14.82 -9.87
N ALA A 290 -1.56 -14.70 -11.18
CA ALA A 290 -1.84 -15.80 -12.11
C ALA A 290 -1.02 -17.04 -11.77
N ASP A 291 0.29 -16.88 -11.55
CA ASP A 291 1.20 -17.97 -11.16
C ASP A 291 0.79 -18.58 -9.79
N ALA A 292 0.40 -17.74 -8.83
CA ALA A 292 -0.05 -18.18 -7.52
C ALA A 292 -1.37 -18.94 -7.57
N ILE A 293 -2.34 -18.49 -8.37
CA ILE A 293 -3.63 -19.18 -8.58
C ILE A 293 -3.39 -20.58 -9.15
N GLU A 294 -2.53 -20.70 -10.17
CA GLU A 294 -2.15 -21.99 -10.74
C GLU A 294 -1.53 -22.91 -9.68
N GLU A 295 -0.59 -22.40 -8.88
CA GLU A 295 0.04 -23.16 -7.81
C GLU A 295 -0.96 -23.60 -6.72
N MET A 296 -1.83 -22.68 -6.29
CA MET A 296 -2.87 -22.97 -5.29
C MET A 296 -3.80 -24.10 -5.75
N GLN A 297 -4.21 -24.11 -7.01
CA GLN A 297 -5.06 -25.16 -7.55
C GLN A 297 -4.31 -26.48 -7.76
N THR A 298 -3.13 -26.43 -8.39
CA THR A 298 -2.42 -27.63 -8.84
C THR A 298 -1.60 -28.33 -7.76
N LYS A 299 -1.01 -27.57 -6.83
CA LYS A 299 -0.14 -28.12 -5.77
C LYS A 299 -0.83 -28.24 -4.41
N HIS A 300 -1.75 -27.31 -4.11
CA HIS A 300 -2.43 -27.27 -2.81
C HIS A 300 -3.87 -27.80 -2.84
N GLY A 301 -4.42 -28.06 -4.03
CA GLY A 301 -5.81 -28.52 -4.18
C GLY A 301 -6.83 -27.48 -3.69
N THR A 302 -6.50 -26.20 -3.83
CA THR A 302 -7.37 -25.08 -3.47
C THR A 302 -8.56 -25.01 -4.42
N GLU A 303 -9.76 -24.92 -3.85
CA GLU A 303 -11.00 -24.64 -4.57
C GLU A 303 -11.20 -23.12 -4.62
N ILE A 304 -10.81 -22.51 -5.75
CA ILE A 304 -11.03 -21.08 -6.01
C ILE A 304 -12.42 -20.91 -6.63
N LEU A 305 -13.32 -20.33 -5.85
CA LEU A 305 -14.75 -20.24 -6.13
C LEU A 305 -15.20 -18.79 -6.30
N ARG A 306 -16.28 -18.59 -7.06
CA ARG A 306 -16.90 -17.27 -7.19
C ARG A 306 -17.70 -16.94 -5.94
N THR A 307 -17.52 -15.73 -5.41
CA THR A 307 -18.36 -15.23 -4.32
C THR A 307 -19.83 -15.15 -4.74
N PRO A 308 -20.77 -15.73 -3.97
CA PRO A 308 -22.20 -15.59 -4.24
C PRO A 308 -22.62 -14.11 -4.39
N PRO A 309 -23.33 -13.73 -5.47
CA PRO A 309 -23.71 -12.34 -5.70
C PRO A 309 -24.51 -11.71 -4.57
N GLU A 310 -25.33 -12.50 -3.86
CA GLU A 310 -26.10 -12.01 -2.70
C GLU A 310 -25.22 -11.50 -1.55
N ILE A 311 -24.05 -12.11 -1.34
CA ILE A 311 -23.08 -11.66 -0.32
C ILE A 311 -22.47 -10.32 -0.73
N LEU A 312 -22.13 -10.17 -2.02
CA LEU A 312 -21.60 -8.90 -2.56
C LEU A 312 -22.64 -7.77 -2.43
N ILE A 313 -23.91 -8.05 -2.72
CA ILE A 313 -25.00 -7.08 -2.60
C ILE A 313 -25.29 -6.74 -1.13
N ALA A 314 -25.34 -7.74 -0.25
CA ALA A 314 -25.54 -7.53 1.18
C ALA A 314 -24.41 -6.68 1.78
N PHE A 315 -23.17 -6.88 1.34
CA PHE A 315 -22.04 -6.05 1.73
C PHE A 315 -22.24 -4.59 1.34
N LEU A 316 -22.60 -4.30 0.09
CA LEU A 316 -22.85 -2.94 -0.39
C LEU A 316 -23.96 -2.24 0.41
N LYS A 317 -25.09 -2.92 0.64
CA LYS A 317 -26.20 -2.38 1.44
C LYS A 317 -25.78 -2.07 2.88
N THR A 318 -24.97 -2.95 3.48
CA THR A 318 -24.48 -2.76 4.84
C THR A 318 -23.50 -1.58 4.92
N TRP A 319 -22.63 -1.43 3.91
CA TRP A 319 -21.76 -0.26 3.80
C TRP A 319 -22.57 1.04 3.67
N ASP A 320 -23.58 1.08 2.80
CA ASP A 320 -24.42 2.27 2.62
C ASP A 320 -25.08 2.71 3.94
N GLN A 321 -25.55 1.75 4.75
CA GLN A 321 -26.10 2.01 6.08
C GLN A 321 -25.04 2.62 7.02
N ILE A 322 -23.87 1.98 7.14
CA ILE A 322 -22.79 2.47 8.01
C ILE A 322 -22.29 3.84 7.56
N ALA A 323 -22.09 4.05 6.26
CA ALA A 323 -21.63 5.32 5.72
C ALA A 323 -22.63 6.45 5.95
N ALA A 324 -23.94 6.17 5.86
CA ALA A 324 -25.00 7.12 6.18
C ALA A 324 -25.02 7.46 7.69
N GLU A 325 -24.97 6.44 8.56
CA GLU A 325 -24.88 6.61 10.02
C GLU A 325 -23.64 7.42 10.42
N GLU A 326 -22.48 7.12 9.82
CA GLU A 326 -21.23 7.81 10.11
C GLU A 326 -21.22 9.25 9.59
N SER A 327 -21.74 9.47 8.37
CA SER A 327 -21.88 10.83 7.82
C SER A 327 -22.82 11.70 8.64
N ALA A 328 -23.83 11.13 9.30
CA ALA A 328 -24.77 11.88 10.13
C ALA A 328 -24.13 12.42 11.43
N LYS A 329 -23.09 11.75 11.96
CA LYS A 329 -22.49 12.09 13.26
C LYS A 329 -21.04 12.58 13.19
N ASN A 330 -20.32 12.30 12.10
CA ASN A 330 -18.93 12.72 11.92
C ASN A 330 -18.81 13.69 10.73
N PRO A 331 -18.69 15.01 10.99
CA PRO A 331 -18.57 16.03 9.94
C PRO A 331 -17.36 15.85 9.04
N PHE A 332 -16.23 15.37 9.57
CA PHE A 332 -15.02 15.12 8.78
C PHE A 332 -15.22 13.93 7.84
N PHE A 333 -15.76 12.82 8.34
CA PHE A 333 -16.15 11.68 7.51
C PHE A 333 -17.09 12.10 6.39
N LYS A 334 -18.16 12.84 6.73
CA LYS A 334 -19.14 13.33 5.76
C LYS A 334 -18.48 14.16 4.66
N LYS A 335 -17.62 15.12 5.04
CA LYS A 335 -16.90 15.98 4.09
C LYS A 335 -16.07 15.16 3.10
N VAL A 336 -15.30 14.19 3.58
CA VAL A 336 -14.44 13.35 2.73
C VAL A 336 -15.30 12.45 1.83
N TYR A 337 -16.31 11.79 2.40
CA TYR A 337 -17.18 10.88 1.66
C TYR A 337 -18.00 11.61 0.57
N GLU A 338 -18.52 12.79 0.85
CA GLU A 338 -19.21 13.63 -0.14
C GLU A 338 -18.26 14.11 -1.27
N SER A 339 -17.01 14.46 -0.93
CA SER A 339 -15.99 14.79 -1.93
C SER A 339 -15.70 13.61 -2.86
N GLN A 340 -15.51 12.41 -2.31
CA GLN A 340 -15.29 11.19 -3.09
C GLN A 340 -16.50 10.84 -3.96
N LYS A 341 -17.72 10.94 -3.42
CA LYS A 341 -18.96 10.74 -4.18
C LYS A 341 -19.10 11.70 -5.35
N ALA A 342 -18.79 12.99 -5.14
CA ALA A 342 -18.87 13.98 -6.20
C ALA A 342 -17.89 13.67 -7.34
N TYR A 343 -16.66 13.26 -7.00
CA TYR A 343 -15.67 12.84 -7.99
C TYR A 343 -16.10 11.57 -8.74
N ALA A 344 -16.53 10.54 -8.01
CA ALA A 344 -17.03 9.28 -8.55
C ALA A 344 -18.23 9.48 -9.51
N ALA A 345 -19.17 10.36 -9.15
CA ALA A 345 -20.34 10.69 -9.96
C ALA A 345 -19.97 11.31 -11.33
N LYS A 346 -18.78 11.93 -11.44
CA LYS A 346 -18.27 12.48 -12.70
C LYS A 346 -17.54 11.43 -13.53
N VAL A 347 -16.65 10.67 -12.91
CA VAL A 347 -15.70 9.79 -13.62
C VAL A 347 -16.31 8.44 -13.97
N ILE A 348 -17.03 7.81 -13.04
CA ILE A 348 -17.51 6.43 -13.22
C ILE A 348 -18.52 6.30 -14.37
N PRO A 349 -19.54 7.17 -14.53
CA PRO A 349 -20.47 7.05 -15.65
C PRO A 349 -19.77 7.19 -17.01
N ALA A 350 -18.83 8.12 -17.14
CA ALA A 350 -18.05 8.31 -18.36
C ALA A 350 -17.20 7.08 -18.68
N LYS A 351 -16.53 6.51 -17.68
CA LYS A 351 -15.73 5.28 -17.82
C LYS A 351 -16.59 4.09 -18.23
N ARG A 352 -17.75 3.89 -17.58
CA ARG A 352 -18.72 2.83 -17.93
C ARG A 352 -19.23 2.94 -19.37
N PHE A 353 -19.32 4.15 -19.90
CA PHE A 353 -19.73 4.40 -21.28
C PHE A 353 -18.59 4.16 -22.28
N MET A 354 -17.38 4.66 -21.98
CA MET A 354 -16.26 4.62 -22.91
C MET A 354 -15.50 3.30 -22.93
N PHE A 355 -15.43 2.59 -21.80
CA PHE A 355 -14.61 1.39 -21.64
C PHE A 355 -15.45 0.15 -21.97
N PRO A 356 -14.98 -0.75 -22.85
CA PRO A 356 -15.66 -2.01 -23.07
C PRO A 356 -15.63 -2.84 -21.76
N PRO A 357 -16.68 -3.61 -21.45
CA PRO A 357 -16.65 -4.54 -20.32
C PRO A 357 -15.48 -5.52 -20.47
N TYR A 358 -14.65 -5.65 -19.44
CA TYR A 358 -13.49 -6.55 -19.47
C TYR A 358 -13.87 -7.99 -19.89
N SER A 359 -14.98 -8.49 -19.34
CA SER A 359 -15.48 -9.84 -19.62
C SER A 359 -15.87 -10.07 -21.07
N PHE A 360 -16.13 -9.03 -21.86
CA PHE A 360 -16.59 -9.18 -23.24
C PHE A 360 -15.52 -9.85 -24.11
N ALA A 361 -14.32 -9.26 -24.17
CA ALA A 361 -13.20 -9.85 -24.92
C ALA A 361 -12.64 -11.07 -24.20
N ALA A 362 -12.55 -11.04 -22.87
CA ALA A 362 -12.02 -12.16 -22.09
C ALA A 362 -12.82 -13.44 -22.33
N ASN A 363 -14.16 -13.39 -22.30
CA ASN A 363 -15.00 -14.57 -22.53
C ASN A 363 -14.93 -15.08 -23.98
N TYR A 364 -14.65 -14.21 -24.95
CA TYR A 364 -14.48 -14.61 -26.35
C TYR A 364 -13.18 -15.39 -26.56
N TYR A 365 -12.05 -14.90 -26.04
CA TYR A 365 -10.73 -15.53 -26.23
C TYR A 365 -10.44 -16.64 -25.21
N PHE A 366 -10.98 -16.53 -24.00
CA PHE A 366 -10.73 -17.41 -22.86
C PHE A 366 -12.06 -17.78 -22.19
N PRO A 367 -12.88 -18.63 -22.83
CA PRO A 367 -14.19 -19.01 -22.28
C PRO A 367 -14.02 -19.73 -20.93
N GLU A 368 -14.84 -19.36 -19.94
CA GLU A 368 -14.88 -20.06 -18.65
C GLU A 368 -15.23 -21.54 -18.88
N LYS A 369 -14.46 -22.44 -18.27
CA LYS A 369 -14.76 -23.87 -18.28
C LYS A 369 -15.99 -24.10 -17.40
N LYS A 370 -17.01 -24.74 -17.97
CA LYS A 370 -18.26 -25.08 -17.26
C LYS A 370 -18.04 -26.13 -16.17
#